data_AF-A0A519SU48-F1
#
_entry.id   AF-A0A519SU48-F1
#
_cell.length_a   1.000
_cell.length_b   1.000
_cell.length_c   1.000
_cell.angle_alpha   90.00
_cell.angle_beta   90.00
_cell.angle_gamma   90.00
#
_symmetry.space_group_name_H-M   'P 1'
#
loop_
_entity.id
_entity.type
_entity.pdbx_description
1 polymer ?
#
loop_
_entity_poly.entity_id
_entity_poly.type
_entity_poly.pdbx_seq_one_letter_code
_entity_poly.pdbx_strand_id
1 'polypeptide(L)'
;METLQHRFVEFIPEVLDEGILYITMEYRTAVHMCVCGCGNEVITPFSPTDWHLRFYGDSVSIYPSIGSWSFKCRSHYWITKNRIQHAEDWSDKEVQKGRDADKWNKKSFYEEKPPEPKLEKPETRLNEKAKKWSMKSFFSFLGLK
;
A
#
# COMPACT_ATOMS: atom_id res chain seq x y z
N MET A 1 -22.95 -0.05 13.31
CA MET A 1 -22.26 0.78 12.32
C MET A 1 -20.85 0.24 12.19
N GLU A 2 -20.44 -0.14 10.99
CA GLU A 2 -19.16 -0.78 10.76
C GLU A 2 -18.03 0.27 10.72
N THR A 3 -16.93 0.00 11.43
CA THR A 3 -15.81 0.94 11.58
C THR A 3 -14.48 0.20 11.55
N LEU A 4 -13.45 0.84 10.99
CA LEU A 4 -12.07 0.37 11.10
C LEU A 4 -11.33 1.16 12.18
N GLN A 5 -10.59 0.46 13.04
CA GLN A 5 -9.61 1.11 13.90
C GLN A 5 -8.34 1.36 13.09
N HIS A 6 -7.85 2.59 13.04
CA HIS A 6 -6.59 2.87 12.34
C HIS A 6 -5.40 2.63 13.27
N ARG A 7 -4.30 2.12 12.72
CA ARG A 7 -3.03 1.98 13.43
C ARG A 7 -1.92 2.52 12.54
N PHE A 8 -1.23 3.55 13.02
CA PHE A 8 0.02 3.97 12.39
C PHE A 8 1.12 3.00 12.76
N VAL A 9 1.78 2.46 11.75
CA VAL A 9 2.86 1.47 11.88
C VAL A 9 4.02 1.85 10.98
N GLU A 10 5.23 1.49 11.38
CA GLU A 10 6.40 1.63 10.51
C GLU A 10 6.30 0.64 9.34
N PHE A 11 6.05 -0.63 9.67
CA PHE A 11 5.87 -1.74 8.74
C PHE A 11 4.49 -2.36 8.87
N ILE A 12 3.87 -2.69 7.74
CA ILE A 12 2.62 -3.46 7.70
C ILE A 12 2.93 -4.88 8.21
N PRO A 13 2.15 -5.43 9.16
CA PRO A 13 2.39 -6.79 9.66
C PRO A 13 2.15 -7.83 8.58
N GLU A 14 2.83 -8.98 8.68
CA GLU A 14 2.66 -10.11 7.75
C GLU A 14 1.25 -10.72 7.78
N VAL A 15 0.56 -10.60 8.92
CA VAL A 15 -0.81 -11.06 9.11
C VAL A 15 -1.66 -9.87 9.56
N LEU A 16 -2.71 -9.57 8.82
CA LEU A 16 -3.61 -8.45 9.11
C LEU A 16 -4.75 -8.89 10.02
N ASP A 17 -5.03 -8.08 11.05
CA ASP A 17 -6.24 -8.22 11.86
C ASP A 17 -7.46 -7.69 11.08
N GLU A 18 -8.60 -8.38 11.19
CA GLU A 18 -9.89 -7.85 10.72
C GLU A 18 -10.27 -6.58 11.48
N GLY A 19 -10.89 -5.62 10.78
CA GLY A 19 -11.35 -4.38 11.40
C GLY A 19 -10.23 -3.35 11.67
N ILE A 20 -8.99 -3.62 11.26
CA ILE A 20 -7.85 -2.71 11.42
C ILE A 20 -7.41 -2.13 10.07
N LEU A 21 -7.24 -0.81 10.02
CA LEU A 21 -6.60 -0.08 8.93
C LEU A 21 -5.17 0.26 9.31
N TYR A 22 -4.21 -0.52 8.81
CA TYR A 22 -2.79 -0.26 9.04
C TYR A 22 -2.32 0.83 8.08
N ILE A 23 -1.62 1.82 8.61
CA ILE A 23 -1.17 2.99 7.86
C ILE A 23 0.33 3.15 8.09
N THR A 24 1.10 3.13 7.01
CA THR A 24 2.51 3.50 7.04
C THR A 24 2.71 4.83 6.33
N MET A 25 3.23 5.80 7.08
CA MET A 25 3.56 7.12 6.52
C MET A 25 4.84 7.07 5.68
N GLU A 26 5.81 6.26 6.09
CA GLU A 26 7.09 6.07 5.39
C GLU A 26 6.87 5.49 3.99
N TYR A 27 6.08 4.42 3.90
CA TYR A 27 5.75 3.79 2.61
C TYR A 27 4.46 4.32 1.99
N ARG A 28 3.87 5.38 2.56
CA ARG A 28 2.72 6.11 2.03
C ARG A 28 1.61 5.16 1.58
N THR A 29 1.18 4.25 2.45
CA THR A 29 0.20 3.22 2.08
C THR A 29 -0.68 2.89 3.27
N ALA A 30 -1.96 2.64 3.00
CA ALA A 30 -2.86 1.95 3.92
C ALA A 30 -3.19 0.54 3.42
N VAL A 31 -3.26 -0.40 4.36
CA VAL A 31 -3.64 -1.80 4.09
C VAL A 31 -4.64 -2.27 5.14
N HIS A 32 -5.67 -2.99 4.70
CA HIS A 32 -6.66 -3.62 5.59
C HIS A 32 -7.26 -4.87 4.95
N MET A 33 -7.87 -5.72 5.78
CA MET A 33 -8.69 -6.83 5.28
C MET A 33 -9.97 -6.28 4.63
N CYS A 34 -10.33 -6.83 3.47
CA CYS A 34 -11.50 -6.41 2.73
C CYS A 34 -12.76 -6.45 3.62
N VAL A 35 -13.43 -5.31 3.74
CA VAL A 35 -14.55 -5.09 4.66
C VAL A 35 -15.79 -5.93 4.33
N CYS A 36 -15.85 -6.57 3.16
CA CYS A 36 -16.91 -7.52 2.86
C CYS A 36 -16.70 -8.91 3.53
N GLY A 37 -15.54 -9.14 4.16
CA GLY A 37 -15.22 -10.41 4.84
C GLY A 37 -14.69 -11.51 3.91
N CYS A 38 -14.32 -11.19 2.67
CA CYS A 38 -13.82 -12.20 1.72
C CYS A 38 -12.37 -12.67 1.98
N GLY A 39 -11.68 -12.09 2.97
CA GLY A 39 -10.31 -12.45 3.34
C GLY A 39 -9.20 -11.91 2.43
N ASN A 40 -9.53 -11.10 1.42
CA ASN A 40 -8.51 -10.45 0.58
C ASN A 40 -7.95 -9.19 1.26
N GLU A 41 -6.67 -8.92 1.07
CA GLU A 41 -6.03 -7.67 1.50
C GLU A 41 -6.31 -6.56 0.49
N VAL A 42 -6.69 -5.39 0.98
CA VAL A 42 -6.91 -4.20 0.17
C VAL A 42 -5.78 -3.22 0.44
N ILE A 43 -5.11 -2.80 -0.63
CA ILE A 43 -3.97 -1.88 -0.58
C ILE A 43 -4.40 -0.54 -1.18
N THR A 44 -4.12 0.54 -0.47
CA THR A 44 -4.43 1.92 -0.89
C THR A 44 -3.17 2.79 -0.77
N PRO A 45 -2.36 2.86 -1.84
CA PRO A 45 -1.19 3.74 -1.87
C PRO A 45 -1.60 5.21 -1.87
N PHE A 46 -0.84 6.03 -1.15
CA PHE A 46 -1.01 7.47 -1.10
C PHE A 46 -0.09 8.15 -2.09
N SER A 47 -0.65 8.53 -3.22
CA SER A 47 0.03 9.30 -4.26
C SER A 47 -0.86 10.46 -4.71
N PRO A 48 -0.31 11.47 -5.39
CA PRO A 48 -1.09 12.58 -5.94
C PRO A 48 -2.22 12.16 -6.90
N THR A 49 -2.17 10.93 -7.42
CA THR A 49 -3.10 10.39 -8.42
C THR A 49 -3.82 9.11 -7.97
N ASP A 50 -3.63 8.70 -6.72
CA ASP A 50 -4.26 7.49 -6.14
C ASP A 50 -5.17 7.90 -4.97
N TRP A 51 -4.95 7.33 -3.79
CA TRP A 51 -5.72 7.68 -2.59
C TRP A 51 -5.01 8.76 -1.76
N HIS A 52 -5.80 9.43 -0.94
CA HIS A 52 -5.40 10.46 0.00
C HIS A 52 -5.86 10.07 1.39
N LEU A 53 -4.95 10.17 2.34
CA LEU A 53 -5.23 10.04 3.77
C LEU A 53 -5.53 11.42 4.35
N ARG A 54 -6.63 11.52 5.10
CA ARG A 54 -6.89 12.65 5.99
C ARG A 54 -6.97 12.17 7.43
N PHE A 55 -6.10 12.68 8.29
CA PHE A 55 -6.08 12.38 9.72
C PHE A 55 -6.64 13.55 10.52
N TYR A 56 -7.57 13.25 11.43
CA TYR A 56 -8.27 14.24 12.28
C TYR A 56 -7.80 14.22 13.74
N GLY A 57 -6.76 13.45 14.07
CA GLY A 57 -6.26 13.26 15.43
C GLY A 57 -6.75 11.97 16.09
N ASP A 58 -8.04 11.65 15.96
CA ASP A 58 -8.68 10.45 16.52
C ASP A 58 -9.25 9.50 15.45
N SER A 59 -9.27 9.96 14.19
CA SER A 59 -9.95 9.28 13.11
C SER A 59 -9.31 9.60 11.76
N VAL A 60 -9.54 8.71 10.80
CA VAL A 60 -9.01 8.84 9.44
C VAL A 60 -10.12 8.74 8.39
N SER A 61 -9.91 9.42 7.27
CA SER A 61 -10.65 9.21 6.03
C SER A 61 -9.70 8.86 4.90
N ILE A 62 -10.16 7.99 4.00
CA ILE A 62 -9.48 7.66 2.74
C ILE A 62 -10.35 8.16 1.59
N TYR A 63 -9.76 8.90 0.67
CA TYR A 63 -10.42 9.47 -0.50
C TYR A 63 -9.58 9.27 -1.77
N PRO A 64 -10.13 8.90 -2.93
CA PRO A 64 -11.54 8.65 -3.21
C PRO A 64 -12.02 7.30 -2.62
N SER A 65 -13.19 6.83 -3.02
CA SER A 65 -13.71 5.52 -2.61
C SER A 65 -12.75 4.38 -2.98
N ILE A 66 -12.94 3.25 -2.33
CA ILE A 66 -12.13 2.05 -2.52
C ILE A 66 -13.00 1.02 -3.23
N GLY A 67 -12.64 0.72 -4.48
CA GLY A 67 -13.28 -0.30 -5.31
C GLY A 67 -12.36 -1.48 -5.55
N SER A 68 -12.78 -2.67 -5.11
CA SER A 68 -12.01 -3.92 -5.25
C SER A 68 -12.41 -4.70 -6.51
N TRP A 69 -12.41 -4.02 -7.66
CA TRP A 69 -12.97 -4.53 -8.93
C TRP A 69 -12.25 -5.77 -9.50
N SER A 70 -11.03 -6.04 -9.05
CA SER A 70 -10.26 -7.23 -9.44
C SER A 70 -10.58 -8.46 -8.58
N PHE A 71 -11.28 -8.29 -7.46
CA PHE A 71 -11.71 -9.38 -6.59
C PHE A 71 -13.08 -9.89 -7.01
N LYS A 72 -13.36 -11.16 -6.71
CA LYS A 72 -14.69 -11.75 -6.95
C LYS A 72 -15.81 -11.03 -6.20
N CYS A 73 -15.49 -10.45 -5.04
CA CYS A 73 -16.47 -9.75 -4.20
C CYS A 73 -16.83 -8.35 -4.71
N ARG A 74 -16.01 -7.74 -5.58
CA ARG A 74 -16.21 -6.38 -6.14
C ARG A 74 -16.63 -5.32 -5.11
N SER A 75 -16.17 -5.43 -3.87
CA SER A 75 -16.61 -4.54 -2.79
C SER A 75 -16.28 -3.09 -3.13
N HIS A 76 -17.21 -2.18 -2.87
CA HIS A 76 -17.04 -0.74 -3.06
C HIS A 76 -17.51 0.02 -1.84
N TYR A 77 -16.67 0.87 -1.28
CA TYR A 77 -16.97 1.57 -0.03
C TYR A 77 -16.12 2.82 0.16
N TRP A 78 -16.57 3.65 1.09
CA TRP A 78 -15.85 4.81 1.62
C TRP A 78 -15.37 4.53 3.03
N ILE A 79 -14.21 5.07 3.40
CA ILE A 79 -13.76 5.17 4.80
C ILE A 79 -13.80 6.65 5.16
N THR A 80 -14.76 7.05 6.01
CA THR A 80 -14.90 8.44 6.46
C THR A 80 -14.93 8.51 7.98
N LYS A 81 -13.94 9.18 8.58
CA LYS A 81 -13.77 9.26 10.05
C LYS A 81 -13.92 7.88 10.71
N ASN A 82 -13.11 6.92 10.27
CA ASN A 82 -13.12 5.50 10.65
C ASN A 82 -14.37 4.69 10.25
N ARG A 83 -15.41 5.30 9.71
CA ARG A 83 -16.67 4.61 9.39
C ARG A 83 -16.65 4.09 7.96
N ILE A 84 -17.10 2.85 7.81
CA ILE A 84 -17.30 2.23 6.49
C ILE A 84 -18.70 2.61 6.00
N GLN A 85 -18.76 3.10 4.76
CA GLN A 85 -20.01 3.34 4.04
C GLN A 85 -19.94 2.57 2.74
N HIS A 86 -20.67 1.46 2.67
CA HIS A 86 -20.78 0.67 1.44
C HIS A 86 -21.41 1.52 0.33
N ALA A 87 -20.85 1.40 -0.87
CA ALA A 87 -21.28 2.07 -2.07
C ALA A 87 -21.74 1.03 -3.11
N GLU A 88 -22.40 1.49 -4.16
CA GLU A 88 -22.96 0.61 -5.20
C GLU A 88 -21.85 -0.13 -5.95
N ASP A 89 -22.10 -1.39 -6.33
CA ASP A 89 -21.25 -2.11 -7.28
C ASP A 89 -21.38 -1.46 -8.66
N TRP A 90 -20.25 -1.04 -9.20
CA TRP A 90 -20.21 -0.42 -10.52
C TRP A 90 -20.41 -1.48 -11.60
N SER A 91 -21.09 -1.12 -12.67
CA SER A 91 -21.08 -1.91 -13.89
C SER A 91 -19.66 -2.00 -14.46
N ASP A 92 -19.38 -3.02 -15.27
CA ASP A 92 -18.06 -3.16 -15.91
C ASP A 92 -17.71 -1.95 -16.79
N LYS A 93 -18.72 -1.26 -17.35
CA LYS A 93 -18.54 -0.02 -18.10
C LYS A 93 -18.08 1.14 -17.20
N GLU A 94 -18.64 1.25 -16.00
CA GLU A 94 -18.23 2.26 -15.01
C GLU A 94 -16.83 1.98 -14.47
N VAL A 95 -16.54 0.71 -14.15
CA VAL A 95 -15.19 0.27 -13.76
C VAL A 95 -14.17 0.60 -14.84
N GLN A 96 -14.46 0.32 -16.11
CA GLN A 96 -13.55 0.62 -17.20
C GLN A 96 -13.33 2.12 -17.36
N LYS A 97 -14.41 2.92 -17.30
CA LYS A 97 -14.32 4.38 -17.35
C LYS A 97 -13.47 4.94 -16.22
N GLY A 98 -13.60 4.41 -14.99
CA GLY A 98 -12.77 4.78 -13.85
C GLY A 98 -11.28 4.48 -14.10
N ARG A 99 -10.97 3.26 -14.56
CA ARG A 99 -9.59 2.85 -14.89
C ARG A 99 -8.96 3.73 -15.98
N ASP A 100 -9.73 4.10 -17.00
CA ASP A 100 -9.25 4.96 -18.08
C ASP A 100 -8.96 6.37 -17.56
N ALA A 101 -9.81 6.91 -16.68
CA ALA A 101 -9.58 8.19 -16.02
C ALA A 101 -8.33 8.16 -15.13
N ASP A 102 -8.15 7.12 -14.31
CA ASP A 102 -6.97 6.94 -13.46
C ASP A 102 -5.68 6.86 -14.28
N LYS A 103 -5.72 6.11 -15.39
CA LYS A 103 -4.59 5.99 -16.31
C LYS A 103 -4.23 7.34 -16.94
N TRP A 104 -5.24 8.11 -17.36
CA TRP A 104 -5.03 9.44 -17.91
C TRP A 104 -4.47 10.40 -16.85
N ASN A 105 -5.04 10.44 -15.65
CA ASN A 105 -4.57 11.28 -14.54
C ASN A 105 -3.10 11.00 -14.19
N LYS A 106 -2.73 9.72 -14.07
CA LYS A 106 -1.34 9.30 -13.84
C LYS A 106 -0.42 9.76 -14.96
N LYS A 107 -0.81 9.51 -16.21
CA LYS A 107 -0.02 9.91 -17.38
C LYS A 107 0.25 11.42 -17.37
N SER A 108 -0.80 12.24 -17.26
CA SER A 108 -0.67 13.70 -17.26
C SER A 108 0.21 14.19 -16.11
N PHE A 109 0.04 13.66 -14.90
CA PHE A 109 0.81 14.10 -13.74
C PHE A 109 2.32 13.79 -13.84
N TYR A 110 2.70 12.62 -14.38
CA TYR A 110 4.10 12.21 -14.46
C TYR A 110 4.80 12.65 -15.75
N GLU A 111 4.09 12.87 -16.85
CA GLU A 111 4.67 13.41 -18.10
C GLU A 111 4.92 14.92 -18.02
N GLU A 112 4.12 15.67 -17.27
CA GLU A 112 4.31 17.12 -17.07
C GLU A 112 5.44 17.46 -16.08
N LYS A 113 5.94 16.48 -15.33
CA LYS A 113 7.07 16.68 -14.42
C LYS A 113 8.39 16.51 -15.16
N PRO A 114 9.36 17.45 -15.03
CA PRO A 114 10.71 17.19 -15.46
C PRO A 114 11.23 15.93 -14.75
N PRO A 115 12.07 15.11 -15.41
CA PRO A 115 12.56 13.86 -14.83
C PRO A 115 13.16 14.15 -13.45
N GLU A 116 12.71 13.42 -12.43
CA GLU A 116 13.30 13.53 -11.10
C GLU A 116 14.81 13.27 -11.22
N PRO A 117 15.67 14.08 -10.57
CA PRO A 117 17.08 13.78 -10.52
C PRO A 117 17.23 12.38 -9.93
N LYS A 118 17.86 11.47 -10.69
CA LYS A 118 18.13 10.10 -10.25
C LYS A 118 18.90 10.21 -8.94
N LEU A 119 18.25 9.91 -7.81
CA LEU A 119 18.94 9.74 -6.54
C LEU A 119 19.98 8.64 -6.76
N GLU A 120 21.25 9.01 -6.77
CA GLU A 120 22.34 8.04 -6.76
C GLU A 120 22.12 7.14 -5.55
N LYS A 121 21.92 5.84 -5.80
CA LYS A 121 21.83 4.85 -4.71
C LYS A 121 23.07 5.04 -3.85
N PRO A 122 22.95 5.24 -2.53
CA PRO A 122 24.13 5.34 -1.69
C PRO A 122 24.93 4.06 -1.90
N GLU A 123 26.16 4.19 -2.37
CA GLU A 123 27.09 3.08 -2.47
C GLU A 123 27.11 2.39 -1.11
N THR A 124 26.65 1.14 -1.09
CA THR A 124 26.69 0.33 0.11
C THR A 124 28.14 0.15 0.49
N ARG A 125 28.63 0.94 1.47
CA ARG A 125 29.87 0.64 2.19
C ARG A 125 29.63 -0.57 3.09
N LEU A 126 29.39 -1.72 2.47
CA LEU A 126 29.62 -3.00 3.12
C LEU A 126 31.13 -3.11 3.32
N ASN A 127 31.57 -2.86 4.55
CA ASN A 127 32.94 -3.03 5.02
C ASN A 127 33.52 -4.36 4.48
N GLU A 128 34.53 -4.28 3.63
CA GLU A 128 35.20 -5.43 2.99
C GLU A 128 35.71 -6.46 4.01
N LYS A 129 35.91 -6.06 5.28
CA LYS A 129 36.28 -6.97 6.37
C LYS A 129 35.17 -7.95 6.76
N ALA A 130 33.89 -7.58 6.59
CA ALA A 130 32.76 -8.46 6.89
C ALA A 130 32.62 -9.61 5.87
N LYS A 131 32.91 -9.35 4.59
CA LYS A 131 32.99 -10.39 3.54
C LYS A 131 34.10 -11.40 3.82
N LYS A 132 35.23 -10.95 4.39
CA LYS A 132 36.41 -11.80 4.67
C LYS A 132 36.20 -12.76 5.84
N TRP A 133 35.33 -12.42 6.80
CA TRP A 133 35.06 -13.27 7.97
C TRP A 133 33.98 -14.33 7.70
N SER A 134 32.98 -14.00 6.89
CA SER A 134 31.93 -14.96 6.48
C SER A 134 32.48 -16.11 5.63
N MET A 135 33.36 -15.83 4.66
CA MET A 135 33.90 -16.89 3.79
C MET A 135 34.86 -17.86 4.50
N LYS A 136 35.64 -17.41 5.50
CA LYS A 136 36.53 -18.32 6.24
C LYS A 136 35.79 -19.26 7.20
N SER A 137 34.60 -18.85 7.67
CA SER A 137 33.76 -19.68 8.54
C SER A 137 33.03 -20.77 7.75
N PHE A 138 32.58 -20.47 6.52
CA PHE A 138 31.80 -21.41 5.70
C PHE A 138 32.63 -22.59 5.16
N PHE A 139 33.91 -22.40 4.84
CA PHE A 139 34.79 -23.49 4.34
C PHE A 139 35.43 -24.35 5.45
N SER A 140 35.33 -23.95 6.73
CA SER A 140 35.75 -24.76 7.88
C SER A 140 34.67 -25.79 8.29
N PHE A 141 33.41 -25.53 7.96
CA PHE A 141 32.27 -26.37 8.36
C PHE A 141 31.94 -27.50 7.37
N LEU A 142 32.56 -27.54 6.19
CA LEU A 142 32.30 -28.54 5.14
C LEU A 142 33.45 -29.54 4.89
N GLY A 143 34.45 -29.60 5.77
CA GLY A 143 35.32 -30.78 5.90
C GLY A 143 35.93 -31.35 4.60
N LEU A 144 36.47 -30.49 3.73
CA LEU A 144 37.32 -30.90 2.60
C LEU A 144 38.70 -30.27 2.80
N LYS A 145 39.72 -31.13 2.94
CA LYS A 145 41.14 -30.76 2.98
C LYS A 145 41.59 -30.13 1.67
#